data_AF-A0A5N9CUF1-F1
#
_entry.id   AF-A0A5N9CUF1-F1
#
_cell.length_a   1.000
_cell.length_b   1.000
_cell.length_c   1.000
_cell.angle_alpha   90.00
_cell.angle_beta   90.00
_cell.angle_gamma   90.00
#
_symmetry.space_group_name_H-M   'P 1'
#
loop_
_entity.id
_entity.type
_entity.pdbx_description
1 polymer ?
#
loop_
_entity_poly.entity_id
_entity_poly.type
_entity_poly.pdbx_seq_one_letter_code
_entity_poly.pdbx_strand_id
1 'polypeptide(L)'
;MVQTKKDPVLAVLSLSGGNDGLNCVIPRNNGFYRDFRPTLAVPEDQIIPINDELGFHPTMGPLKKYWDEGKLAIFVGIGYPTPSYSHFRSMDIWHTCEPEIIGTEGWLGRATKQLDPNSENVLTAVNFGRGLPRALVMDGVPVASVGNLETYGLLTGIEGENQRNDALDVFGRMYS
;
A
#
# COMPACT_ATOMS: atom_id res chain seq x y z
N MET A 1 -4.00 2.68 32.40
CA MET A 1 -5.25 2.27 31.73
C MET A 1 -4.88 1.81 30.33
N VAL A 2 -4.68 0.51 30.13
CA VAL A 2 -4.34 -0.03 28.80
C VAL A 2 -5.62 -0.05 27.97
N GLN A 3 -5.67 0.80 26.94
CA GLN A 3 -6.78 0.87 26.01
C GLN A 3 -6.80 -0.44 25.20
N THR A 4 -7.78 -1.30 25.46
CA THR A 4 -7.92 -2.61 24.80
C THR A 4 -8.46 -2.52 23.37
N LYS A 5 -8.95 -1.35 22.98
CA LYS A 5 -9.41 -1.05 21.62
C LYS A 5 -8.28 -0.39 20.85
N LYS A 6 -7.63 -1.15 19.96
CA LYS A 6 -6.68 -0.61 19.00
C LYS A 6 -7.46 0.06 17.87
N ASP A 7 -7.06 1.27 17.52
CA ASP A 7 -7.57 1.94 16.33
C ASP A 7 -7.17 1.17 15.07
N PRO A 8 -7.98 1.25 13.99
CA PRO A 8 -7.65 0.62 12.73
C PRO A 8 -6.35 1.20 12.16
N VAL A 9 -5.49 0.33 11.66
CA VAL A 9 -4.24 0.72 11.00
C VAL A 9 -4.43 0.69 9.49
N LEU A 10 -4.08 1.78 8.82
CA LEU A 10 -3.98 1.81 7.37
C LEU A 10 -2.59 1.34 6.93
N ALA A 11 -2.52 0.18 6.28
CA ALA A 11 -1.30 -0.28 5.61
C ALA A 11 -1.35 0.11 4.13
N VAL A 12 -0.37 0.89 3.68
CA VAL A 12 -0.25 1.30 2.27
C VAL A 12 0.94 0.59 1.63
N LEU A 13 0.66 -0.25 0.65
CA LEU A 13 1.68 -0.95 -0.14
C LEU A 13 1.76 -0.31 -1.52
N SER A 14 2.91 0.31 -1.82
CA SER A 14 3.19 0.88 -3.13
C SER A 14 4.07 -0.06 -3.93
N LEU A 15 3.58 -0.56 -5.06
CA LEU A 15 4.33 -1.46 -5.93
C LEU A 15 5.13 -0.63 -6.95
N SER A 16 6.45 -0.65 -6.84
CA SER A 16 7.35 -0.08 -7.86
C SER A 16 7.60 -1.08 -8.99
N GLY A 17 7.84 -0.60 -10.21
CA GLY A 17 8.21 -1.45 -11.35
C GLY A 17 7.20 -1.55 -12.49
N GLY A 18 6.12 -0.76 -12.46
CA GLY A 18 5.20 -0.63 -13.59
C GLY A 18 4.24 -1.82 -13.74
N ASN A 19 3.35 -1.99 -12.76
CA ASN A 19 2.33 -3.03 -12.80
C ASN A 19 1.36 -2.83 -13.98
N ASP A 20 1.14 -3.89 -14.77
CA ASP A 20 0.13 -3.89 -15.82
C ASP A 20 -1.26 -4.15 -15.22
N GLY A 21 -1.98 -3.08 -14.93
CA GLY A 21 -3.30 -3.16 -14.31
C GLY A 21 -4.33 -3.97 -15.11
N LEU A 22 -4.24 -3.93 -16.45
CA LEU A 22 -5.13 -4.69 -17.33
C LEU A 22 -4.78 -6.18 -17.36
N ASN A 23 -3.56 -6.56 -16.95
CA ASN A 23 -3.19 -7.96 -16.77
C ASN A 23 -3.52 -8.47 -15.36
N CYS A 24 -3.50 -7.60 -14.35
CA CYS A 24 -3.96 -7.93 -12.99
C CYS A 24 -5.48 -8.10 -12.90
N VAL A 25 -6.23 -7.11 -13.42
CA VAL A 25 -7.69 -7.08 -13.43
C VAL A 25 -8.14 -6.99 -14.88
N ILE A 26 -8.50 -8.14 -15.42
CA ILE A 26 -8.69 -8.39 -16.84
C ILE A 26 -10.15 -8.12 -17.21
N PRO A 27 -10.43 -7.22 -18.17
CA PRO A 27 -11.78 -7.04 -18.71
C PRO A 27 -12.12 -8.17 -19.70
N ARG A 28 -12.49 -9.34 -19.16
CA ARG A 28 -12.60 -10.61 -19.90
C ARG A 28 -13.59 -10.59 -21.07
N ASN A 29 -14.66 -9.81 -20.98
CA ASN A 29 -15.67 -9.70 -22.05
C ASN A 29 -15.39 -8.56 -23.05
N ASN A 30 -14.30 -7.82 -22.90
CA ASN A 30 -13.95 -6.74 -23.81
C ASN A 30 -12.98 -7.23 -24.90
N GLY A 31 -13.44 -7.38 -26.13
CA GLY A 31 -12.63 -7.83 -27.27
C GLY A 31 -11.35 -7.02 -27.47
N PHE A 32 -11.38 -5.71 -27.18
CA PHE A 32 -10.22 -4.84 -27.28
C PHE A 32 -9.05 -5.28 -26.39
N TYR A 33 -9.31 -5.96 -25.27
CA TYR A 33 -8.24 -6.51 -24.44
C TYR A 33 -7.38 -7.50 -25.23
N ARG A 34 -8.00 -8.34 -26.07
CA ARG A 34 -7.28 -9.33 -26.88
C ARG A 34 -6.72 -8.69 -28.15
N ASP A 35 -7.51 -7.86 -28.83
CA ASP A 35 -7.11 -7.21 -30.08
C ASP A 35 -5.84 -6.36 -29.91
N PHE A 36 -5.75 -5.60 -28.81
CA PHE A 36 -4.59 -4.75 -28.54
C PHE A 36 -3.47 -5.44 -27.74
N ARG A 37 -3.62 -6.72 -27.39
CA ARG A 37 -2.63 -7.45 -26.57
C ARG A 37 -2.36 -8.89 -27.08
N PRO A 38 -2.03 -9.08 -28.36
CA PRO A 38 -1.92 -10.42 -28.97
C PRO A 38 -0.90 -11.34 -28.29
N THR A 39 0.13 -10.78 -27.65
CA THR A 39 1.18 -11.54 -26.94
C THR A 39 1.05 -11.52 -25.42
N LEU A 40 0.20 -10.65 -24.86
CA LEU A 40 0.11 -10.41 -23.42
C LEU A 40 -1.24 -10.80 -22.82
N ALA A 41 -2.27 -11.04 -23.63
CA ALA A 41 -3.59 -11.40 -23.16
C ALA A 41 -3.58 -12.79 -22.51
N VAL A 42 -4.16 -12.90 -21.32
CA VAL A 42 -4.32 -14.19 -20.63
C VAL A 42 -5.38 -15.06 -21.34
N PRO A 43 -5.14 -16.37 -21.52
CA PRO A 43 -6.14 -17.30 -22.05
C PRO A 43 -7.43 -17.31 -21.21
N GLU A 44 -8.60 -17.33 -21.86
CA GLU A 44 -9.90 -17.19 -21.20
C GLU A 44 -10.13 -18.24 -20.10
N ASP A 45 -9.68 -19.47 -20.35
CA ASP A 45 -9.79 -20.62 -19.44
C ASP A 45 -8.89 -20.51 -18.21
N GLN A 46 -7.93 -19.59 -18.20
CA GLN A 46 -7.04 -19.35 -17.07
C GLN A 46 -7.47 -18.15 -16.20
N ILE A 47 -8.31 -17.27 -16.74
CA ILE A 47 -8.79 -16.08 -16.01
C ILE A 47 -9.69 -16.54 -14.86
N ILE A 48 -9.45 -16.00 -13.66
CA ILE A 48 -10.27 -16.27 -12.48
C ILE A 48 -11.42 -15.25 -12.46
N PRO A 49 -12.68 -15.62 -12.74
CA PRO A 49 -13.76 -14.64 -12.84
C PRO A 49 -14.05 -14.00 -11.47
N ILE A 50 -14.19 -12.68 -11.42
CA ILE A 50 -14.63 -11.95 -10.22
C ILE A 50 -16.08 -11.47 -10.35
N ASN A 51 -16.51 -11.16 -11.58
CA ASN A 51 -17.90 -10.89 -11.94
C ASN A 51 -18.12 -11.16 -13.45
N ASP A 52 -19.21 -10.64 -14.00
CA ASP A 52 -19.55 -10.82 -15.42
C ASP A 52 -18.57 -10.15 -16.37
N GLU A 53 -17.89 -9.07 -15.97
CA GLU A 53 -17.07 -8.23 -16.85
C GLU A 53 -15.57 -8.38 -16.61
N LEU A 54 -15.18 -8.68 -15.38
CA LEU A 54 -13.82 -8.66 -14.90
C LEU A 54 -13.40 -10.04 -14.39
N GLY A 55 -12.09 -10.29 -14.48
CA GLY A 55 -11.42 -11.43 -13.87
C GLY A 55 -10.04 -11.07 -13.35
N PHE A 56 -9.53 -11.90 -12.45
CA PHE A 56 -8.17 -11.81 -11.96
C PHE A 56 -7.21 -12.59 -12.86
N HIS A 57 -5.97 -12.12 -12.92
CA HIS A 57 -4.84 -12.92 -13.39
C HIS A 57 -4.76 -14.25 -12.59
N PRO A 58 -4.33 -15.37 -13.20
CA PRO A 58 -4.18 -16.66 -12.50
C PRO A 58 -3.37 -16.58 -11.20
N THR A 59 -2.30 -15.77 -11.20
CA THR A 59 -1.43 -15.59 -10.03
C THR A 59 -2.07 -14.80 -8.89
N MET A 60 -3.19 -14.11 -9.14
CA MET A 60 -3.95 -13.40 -8.12
C MET A 60 -5.00 -14.29 -7.43
N GLY A 61 -5.01 -15.60 -7.70
CA GLY A 61 -5.88 -16.57 -7.03
C GLY A 61 -5.96 -16.45 -5.51
N PRO A 62 -4.85 -16.20 -4.76
CA PRO A 62 -4.90 -16.00 -3.31
C PRO A 62 -5.79 -14.84 -2.85
N LEU A 63 -6.08 -13.87 -3.71
CA LEU A 63 -6.93 -12.71 -3.40
C LEU A 63 -8.43 -12.99 -3.62
N LYS A 64 -8.78 -14.03 -4.38
CA LYS A 64 -10.17 -14.35 -4.74
C LYS A 64 -11.07 -14.57 -3.52
N LYS A 65 -10.55 -15.25 -2.49
CA LYS A 65 -11.31 -15.46 -1.24
C LYS A 65 -11.76 -14.14 -0.59
N TYR A 66 -10.92 -13.10 -0.62
CA TYR A 66 -11.25 -11.81 -0.02
C TYR A 66 -12.27 -11.04 -0.85
N TRP A 67 -12.24 -11.20 -2.18
CA TRP A 67 -13.29 -10.70 -3.05
C TRP A 67 -14.64 -11.36 -2.72
N ASP A 68 -14.67 -12.69 -2.64
CA ASP A 68 -15.89 -13.45 -2.37
C ASP A 68 -16.48 -13.15 -0.98
N GLU A 69 -15.62 -12.86 -0.01
CA GLU A 69 -16.02 -12.45 1.35
C GLU A 69 -16.43 -10.96 1.44
N GLY A 70 -16.35 -10.18 0.35
CA GLY A 70 -16.63 -8.74 0.37
C GLY A 70 -15.59 -7.90 1.12
N LYS A 71 -14.38 -8.43 1.31
CA LYS A 71 -13.25 -7.81 2.04
C LYS A 71 -12.17 -7.21 1.12
N LEU A 72 -12.37 -7.28 -0.19
CA LEU A 72 -11.48 -6.69 -1.19
C LEU A 72 -12.28 -5.79 -2.12
N ALA A 73 -11.79 -4.57 -2.32
CA ALA A 73 -12.29 -3.62 -3.31
C ALA A 73 -11.22 -3.33 -4.36
N ILE A 74 -11.65 -3.11 -5.60
CA ILE A 74 -10.77 -2.79 -6.73
C ILE A 74 -11.28 -1.49 -7.35
N PHE A 75 -10.37 -0.53 -7.55
CA PHE A 75 -10.65 0.71 -8.24
C PHE A 75 -9.88 0.71 -9.56
N VAL A 76 -10.59 0.52 -10.67
CA VAL A 76 -10.02 0.56 -12.02
C VAL A 76 -10.17 1.96 -12.62
N GLY A 77 -9.33 2.30 -13.59
CA GLY A 77 -9.43 3.58 -14.31
C GLY A 77 -8.97 4.80 -13.51
N ILE A 78 -8.22 4.60 -12.42
CA ILE A 78 -7.62 5.71 -11.66
C ILE A 78 -6.41 6.24 -12.41
N GLY A 79 -6.39 7.54 -12.65
CA GLY A 79 -5.31 8.25 -13.34
C GLY A 79 -5.57 9.75 -13.38
N TYR A 80 -4.80 10.46 -14.19
CA TYR A 80 -4.92 11.90 -14.41
C TYR A 80 -4.94 12.21 -15.91
N PRO A 81 -5.57 13.33 -16.33
CA PRO A 81 -5.55 13.77 -17.72
C PRO A 81 -4.12 13.91 -18.25
N THR A 82 -3.89 13.62 -19.53
CA THR A 82 -2.59 13.81 -20.19
C THR A 82 -1.41 13.18 -19.42
N PRO A 83 -1.31 11.83 -19.36
CA PRO A 83 -0.30 11.15 -18.57
C PRO A 83 1.12 11.54 -18.99
N SER A 84 2.01 11.67 -18.00
CA SER A 84 3.42 11.95 -18.29
C SER A 84 4.12 10.68 -18.74
N TYR A 85 4.92 10.78 -19.81
CA TYR A 85 5.78 9.67 -20.27
C TYR A 85 7.11 9.58 -19.51
N SER A 86 7.43 10.57 -18.68
CA SER A 86 8.61 10.55 -17.82
C SER A 86 8.34 9.73 -16.57
N HIS A 87 9.09 8.65 -16.37
CA HIS A 87 9.00 7.81 -15.17
C HIS A 87 9.16 8.63 -13.88
N PHE A 88 10.15 9.54 -13.84
CA PHE A 88 10.39 10.38 -12.67
C PHE A 88 9.21 11.29 -12.36
N ARG A 89 8.65 11.94 -13.39
CA ARG A 89 7.50 12.83 -13.19
C ARG A 89 6.25 12.05 -12.81
N SER A 90 5.96 10.93 -13.46
CA SER A 90 4.78 10.12 -13.14
C SER A 90 4.82 9.59 -11.70
N MET A 91 5.98 9.13 -11.23
CA MET A 91 6.13 8.73 -9.82
C MET A 91 5.91 9.89 -8.85
N ASP A 92 6.46 11.07 -9.14
CA ASP A 92 6.25 12.26 -8.32
C ASP A 92 4.76 12.67 -8.28
N ILE A 93 4.05 12.61 -9.40
CA ILE A 93 2.60 12.86 -9.47
C ILE A 93 1.84 11.86 -8.59
N TRP A 94 2.15 10.55 -8.66
CA TRP A 94 1.50 9.54 -7.81
C TRP A 94 1.76 9.75 -6.32
N HIS A 95 2.94 10.26 -5.96
CA HIS A 95 3.29 10.53 -4.57
C HIS A 95 2.67 11.83 -4.03
N THR A 96 2.56 12.86 -4.87
CA THR A 96 2.07 14.19 -4.46
C THR A 96 0.57 14.40 -4.72
N CYS A 97 0.00 13.61 -5.62
CA CYS A 97 -1.30 13.83 -6.27
C CYS A 97 -1.40 15.16 -7.04
N GLU A 98 -0.28 15.69 -7.56
CA GLU A 98 -0.22 16.97 -8.27
C GLU A 98 0.26 16.83 -9.73
N PRO A 99 -0.66 16.70 -10.72
CA PRO A 99 -0.29 16.50 -12.12
C PRO A 99 0.22 17.76 -12.82
N GLU A 100 -0.32 18.92 -12.46
CA GLU A 100 -0.09 20.19 -13.17
C GLU A 100 1.14 20.96 -12.65
N ILE A 101 1.42 20.83 -11.36
CA ILE A 101 2.49 21.57 -10.67
C ILE A 101 3.52 20.65 -10.04
N ILE A 102 4.67 21.20 -9.69
CA ILE A 102 5.65 20.51 -8.86
C ILE A 102 5.13 20.53 -7.42
N GLY A 103 4.42 19.47 -7.03
CA GLY A 103 3.95 19.31 -5.66
C GLY A 103 5.12 19.20 -4.70
N THR A 104 5.10 19.96 -3.60
CA THR A 104 6.14 19.92 -2.56
C THR A 104 5.81 18.93 -1.44
N GLU A 105 4.56 18.50 -1.36
CA GLU A 105 4.01 17.67 -0.30
C GLU A 105 3.41 16.37 -0.86
N GLY A 106 3.62 15.29 -0.14
CA GLY A 106 3.03 13.98 -0.40
C GLY A 106 1.64 13.83 0.21
N TRP A 107 0.77 13.08 -0.46
CA TRP A 107 -0.61 12.92 -0.02
C TRP A 107 -0.74 12.16 1.31
N LEU A 108 0.15 11.21 1.60
CA LEU A 108 0.17 10.51 2.89
C LEU A 108 0.66 11.43 4.01
N GLY A 109 1.59 12.34 3.72
CA GLY A 109 1.98 13.40 4.66
C GLY A 109 0.78 14.25 5.05
N ARG A 110 0.03 14.74 4.05
CA ARG A 110 -1.22 15.50 4.26
C ARG A 110 -2.27 14.71 5.04
N ALA A 111 -2.47 13.45 4.71
CA ALA A 111 -3.40 12.57 5.44
C ALA A 111 -2.96 12.38 6.90
N THR A 112 -1.65 12.20 7.14
CA THR A 112 -1.10 12.07 8.50
C THR A 112 -1.33 13.33 9.31
N LYS A 113 -1.12 14.52 8.73
CA LYS A 113 -1.43 15.79 9.40
C LYS A 113 -2.91 15.95 9.75
N GLN A 114 -3.80 15.42 8.92
CA GLN A 114 -5.24 15.43 9.21
C GLN A 114 -5.61 14.46 10.33
N LEU A 115 -4.93 13.31 10.41
CA LEU A 115 -5.13 12.31 11.46
C LEU A 115 -4.58 12.76 12.82
N ASP A 116 -3.45 13.46 12.82
CA ASP A 116 -2.80 14.01 14.02
C ASP A 116 -2.37 15.47 13.80
N PRO A 117 -3.31 16.44 13.88
CA PRO A 117 -3.04 17.85 13.60
C PRO A 117 -2.00 18.49 14.52
N ASN A 118 -1.89 17.98 15.75
CA ASN A 118 -1.00 18.52 16.78
C ASN A 118 0.33 17.74 16.86
N SER A 119 0.50 16.69 16.06
CA SER A 119 1.65 15.79 16.12
C SER A 119 1.88 15.22 17.53
N GLU A 120 0.79 14.88 18.22
CA GLU A 120 0.80 14.34 19.59
C GLU A 120 1.46 12.95 19.64
N ASN A 121 1.37 12.19 18.55
CA ASN A 121 1.99 10.89 18.41
C ASN A 121 3.07 10.90 17.32
N VAL A 122 4.33 10.78 17.74
CA VAL A 122 5.50 10.72 16.83
C VAL A 122 5.53 9.48 15.94
N LEU A 123 4.63 8.51 16.18
CA LEU A 123 4.48 7.27 15.43
C LEU A 123 3.14 7.20 14.66
N THR A 124 2.44 8.32 14.46
CA THR A 124 1.21 8.36 13.65
C THR A 124 1.45 7.80 12.24
N ALA A 125 2.61 8.07 11.64
CA ALA A 125 3.04 7.45 10.40
C ALA A 125 4.39 6.76 10.55
N VAL A 126 4.46 5.52 10.06
CA VAL A 126 5.68 4.71 10.02
C VAL A 126 5.92 4.26 8.59
N ASN A 127 7.16 4.45 8.13
CA ASN A 127 7.63 4.02 6.83
C ASN A 127 8.64 2.88 7.00
N PHE A 128 8.49 1.81 6.22
CA PHE A 128 9.48 0.74 6.16
C PHE A 128 10.32 0.91 4.90
N GLY A 129 11.54 1.41 5.05
CA GLY A 129 12.44 1.73 3.96
C GLY A 129 13.62 2.61 4.37
N ARG A 130 14.66 2.63 3.54
CA ARG A 130 15.83 3.50 3.73
C ARG A 130 15.54 4.89 3.17
N GLY A 131 14.91 5.73 3.98
CA GLY A 131 14.58 7.13 3.65
C GLY A 131 13.07 7.39 3.56
N LEU A 132 12.71 8.65 3.71
CA LEU A 132 11.32 9.10 3.67
C LEU A 132 10.79 9.07 2.23
N PRO A 133 9.77 8.27 1.90
CA PRO A 133 9.20 8.24 0.55
C PRO A 133 8.50 9.58 0.26
N ARG A 134 8.51 9.97 -1.02
CA ARG A 134 7.93 11.25 -1.46
C ARG A 134 6.47 11.43 -1.04
N ALA A 135 5.68 10.35 -0.96
CA ALA A 135 4.29 10.41 -0.51
C ALA A 135 4.12 10.82 0.96
N LEU A 136 5.13 10.63 1.81
CA LEU A 136 5.09 10.97 3.23
C LEU A 136 5.75 12.33 3.56
N VAL A 137 6.29 13.03 2.56
CA VAL A 137 6.92 14.34 2.76
C VAL A 137 5.85 15.39 3.08
N MET A 138 5.90 15.98 4.26
CA MET A 138 5.13 17.17 4.63
C MET A 138 5.82 17.89 5.79
N ASP A 139 5.88 19.21 5.74
CA ASP A 139 6.48 20.00 6.81
C ASP A 139 5.67 19.88 8.12
N GLY A 140 6.37 19.84 9.26
CA GLY A 140 5.75 19.69 10.58
C GLY A 140 5.09 18.33 10.86
N VAL A 141 5.23 17.33 9.97
CA VAL A 141 4.73 15.96 10.17
C VAL A 141 5.88 15.01 10.45
N PRO A 142 6.01 14.49 11.69
CA PRO A 142 7.02 13.48 12.00
C PRO A 142 6.64 12.13 11.39
N VAL A 143 7.60 11.47 10.74
CA VAL A 143 7.44 10.12 10.19
C VAL A 143 8.62 9.27 10.61
N ALA A 144 8.37 8.19 11.35
CA ALA A 144 9.40 7.24 11.71
C ALA A 144 9.77 6.38 10.50
N SER A 145 11.02 6.44 10.04
CA SER A 145 11.53 5.59 8.96
C SER A 145 12.36 4.45 9.51
N VAL A 146 11.97 3.23 9.18
CA VAL A 146 12.52 1.98 9.68
C VAL A 146 13.22 1.25 8.55
N GLY A 147 14.55 1.25 8.56
CA GLY A 147 15.35 0.64 7.49
C GLY A 147 15.39 -0.89 7.49
N ASN A 148 15.10 -1.53 8.64
CA ASN A 148 14.96 -2.97 8.77
C ASN A 148 13.93 -3.28 9.87
N LEU A 149 12.86 -3.99 9.48
CA LEU A 149 11.76 -4.38 10.37
C LEU A 149 12.22 -5.34 11.48
N GLU A 150 13.14 -6.26 11.18
CA GLU A 150 13.66 -7.23 12.15
C GLU A 150 14.37 -6.52 13.32
N THR A 151 15.05 -5.40 13.01
CA THR A 151 15.77 -4.59 14.01
C THR A 151 14.90 -3.54 14.69
N TYR A 152 13.62 -3.43 14.34
CA TYR A 152 12.71 -2.43 14.88
C TYR A 152 11.77 -3.02 15.92
N GLY A 153 11.69 -2.35 17.07
CA GLY A 153 10.87 -2.73 18.21
C GLY A 153 11.67 -2.79 19.50
N LEU A 154 10.98 -3.17 20.58
CA LEU A 154 11.61 -3.42 21.88
C LEU A 154 12.26 -4.81 21.89
N LEU A 155 13.34 -4.93 22.66
CA LEU A 155 14.05 -6.20 22.91
C LEU A 155 14.61 -6.88 21.64
N THR A 156 15.03 -6.09 20.65
CA THR A 156 15.60 -6.56 19.38
C THR A 156 16.96 -7.26 19.52
N GLY A 157 17.56 -7.25 20.71
CA GLY A 157 18.75 -8.02 21.04
C GLY A 157 18.48 -9.46 21.55
N ILE A 158 17.21 -9.86 21.67
CA ILE A 158 16.84 -11.24 22.04
C ILE A 158 16.79 -12.08 20.76
N GLU A 159 17.66 -13.09 20.67
CA GLU A 159 17.65 -14.04 19.55
C GLU A 159 16.47 -15.01 19.67
N GLY A 160 15.62 -15.05 18.63
CA GLY A 160 14.48 -15.97 18.52
C GLY A 160 13.12 -15.31 18.76
N GLU A 161 12.18 -15.50 17.82
CA GLU A 161 10.82 -14.91 17.87
C GLU A 161 10.05 -15.26 19.15
N ASN A 162 10.11 -16.52 19.60
CA ASN A 162 9.37 -16.97 20.78
C ASN A 162 9.87 -16.28 22.06
N GLN A 163 11.19 -16.19 22.25
CA GLN A 163 11.77 -15.53 23.43
C GLN A 163 11.50 -14.02 23.42
N ARG A 164 11.53 -13.38 22.24
CA ARG A 164 11.16 -11.97 22.10
C ARG A 164 9.68 -11.75 22.43
N ASN A 165 8.78 -12.60 21.93
CA ASN A 165 7.34 -12.50 22.20
C ASN A 165 7.00 -12.71 23.69
N ASP A 166 7.63 -13.69 24.34
CA ASP A 166 7.46 -13.93 25.77
C ASP A 166 7.93 -12.72 26.60
N ALA A 167 9.08 -12.14 26.24
CA ALA A 167 9.61 -10.98 26.93
C ALA A 167 8.76 -9.71 26.70
N LEU A 168 8.18 -9.55 25.51
CA LEU A 168 7.23 -8.48 25.21
C LEU A 168 5.91 -8.65 25.99
N ASP A 169 5.42 -9.87 26.17
CA ASP A 169 4.22 -10.15 26.97
C ASP A 169 4.45 -9.86 28.46
N VAL A 170 5.60 -10.28 29.02
CA VAL A 170 5.99 -9.95 30.40
C VAL A 170 6.14 -8.44 30.58
N PHE A 171 6.80 -7.76 29.64
CA PHE A 171 6.94 -6.30 29.66
C PHE A 171 5.57 -5.60 29.62
N GLY A 172 4.67 -6.06 28.74
CA GLY A 172 3.31 -5.53 28.65
C GLY A 172 2.52 -5.66 29.95
N ARG A 173 2.67 -6.79 30.68
CA ARG A 173 2.02 -7.02 31.98
C ARG A 173 2.60 -6.21 33.13
N MET A 174 3.86 -5.80 33.06
CA MET A 174 4.49 -4.96 34.10
C MET A 174 3.99 -3.52 34.08
N TYR A 175 3.56 -3.03 32.92
CA TYR A 175 3.14 -1.64 32.72
C TYR A 175 1.63 -1.49 32.43
N SER A 176 0.87 -2.59 32.54
CA SER A 176 -0.59 -2.60 32.41
C SER A 176 -1.33 -2.25 33.69
#